data_AF-A0A925VWK5-F1
#
_entry.id   AF-A0A925VWK5-F1
#
_cell.length_a   1.000
_cell.length_b   1.000
_cell.length_c   1.000
_cell.angle_alpha   90.00
_cell.angle_beta   90.00
_cell.angle_gamma   90.00
#
_symmetry.space_group_name_H-M   'P 1'
#
loop_
_entity.id
_entity.type
_entity.pdbx_description
1 polymer ?
#
loop_
_entity_poly.entity_id
_entity_poly.type
_entity_poly.pdbx_seq_one_letter_code
_entity_poly.pdbx_strand_id
1 'polypeptide(L)'
;AEANPKVRIGLVPCAVGGTSIDKWTPGTYDEATKTHPYDDAAARIAVAMRGGVVRGMLWHQGESDTRPDATAAYLSKLAGLIGRIRALTGQPALPVVVGELGRFREANRPFNAQLPQVLPLVPPAALVTAEELTDKGDQLHFDAASADELGRRYATQMLALERAASKVKTRAGLKVKTREN
;
A
#
# COMPACT_ATOMS: atom_id res chain seq x y z
N ALA A 1 -7.06 7.94 -14.62
CA ALA A 1 -8.00 8.39 -15.67
C ALA A 1 -7.22 8.96 -16.86
N GLU A 2 -6.35 9.95 -16.67
CA GLU A 2 -5.57 10.54 -17.79
C GLU A 2 -4.61 9.58 -18.49
N ALA A 3 -3.84 8.80 -17.72
CA ALA A 3 -2.89 7.82 -18.27
C ALA A 3 -3.57 6.66 -19.04
N ASN A 4 -4.86 6.42 -18.77
CA ASN A 4 -5.66 5.44 -19.49
C ASN A 4 -7.15 5.86 -19.45
N PRO A 5 -7.60 6.71 -20.39
CA PRO A 5 -8.94 7.32 -20.35
C PRO A 5 -10.06 6.31 -20.60
N LYS A 6 -9.73 5.11 -21.09
CA LYS A 6 -10.68 4.03 -21.34
C LYS A 6 -10.94 3.17 -20.10
N VAL A 7 -10.17 3.37 -19.03
CA VAL A 7 -10.30 2.63 -17.77
C VAL A 7 -10.98 3.50 -16.73
N ARG A 8 -12.03 2.96 -16.12
CA ARG A 8 -12.66 3.53 -14.93
C ARG A 8 -11.90 3.04 -13.70
N ILE A 9 -11.49 3.97 -12.85
CA ILE A 9 -10.79 3.67 -11.59
C ILE A 9 -11.81 3.74 -10.46
N GLY A 10 -11.92 2.66 -9.69
CA GLY A 10 -12.65 2.66 -8.41
C GLY A 10 -11.65 2.68 -7.25
N LEU A 11 -11.94 3.47 -6.22
CA LEU A 11 -11.21 3.44 -4.96
C LEU A 11 -12.01 2.65 -3.92
N VAL A 12 -11.34 1.81 -3.15
CA VAL A 12 -11.92 1.07 -2.03
C VAL A 12 -11.30 1.61 -0.75
N PRO A 13 -11.90 2.63 -0.12
CA PRO A 13 -11.33 3.23 1.08
C PRO A 13 -11.49 2.27 2.27
N CYS A 14 -10.36 1.93 2.89
CA CYS A 14 -10.32 1.01 4.04
C CYS A 14 -9.58 1.59 5.24
N ALA A 15 -9.00 2.79 5.13
CA ALA A 15 -8.18 3.36 6.20
C ALA A 15 -8.98 3.61 7.49
N VAL A 16 -8.36 3.34 8.63
CA VAL A 16 -8.89 3.60 9.96
C VAL A 16 -7.83 4.36 10.76
N GLY A 17 -8.13 5.60 11.13
CA GLY A 17 -7.19 6.49 11.83
C GLY A 17 -6.80 5.98 13.22
N GLY A 18 -5.55 6.21 13.62
CA GLY A 18 -5.04 5.84 14.96
C GLY A 18 -4.76 4.35 15.17
N THR A 19 -4.88 3.52 14.12
CA THR A 19 -4.62 2.08 14.23
C THR A 19 -3.13 1.76 14.07
N SER A 20 -2.61 0.88 14.92
CA SER A 20 -1.30 0.24 14.72
C SER A 20 -1.41 -0.96 13.78
N ILE A 21 -0.28 -1.44 13.24
CA ILE A 21 -0.26 -2.60 12.33
C ILE A 21 -0.85 -3.88 12.97
N ASP A 22 -0.84 -3.98 14.31
CA ASP A 22 -1.43 -5.10 15.03
C ASP A 22 -2.95 -5.20 14.86
N LYS A 23 -3.62 -4.08 14.62
CA LYS A 23 -5.06 -4.02 14.32
C LYS A 23 -5.40 -4.50 12.91
N TRP A 24 -4.38 -4.72 12.06
CA TRP A 24 -4.53 -5.21 10.69
C TRP A 24 -4.29 -6.72 10.58
N THR A 25 -4.68 -7.46 11.62
CA THR A 25 -4.65 -8.91 11.73
C THR A 25 -6.08 -9.46 11.75
N PRO A 26 -6.38 -10.62 11.12
CA PRO A 26 -7.73 -11.19 11.10
C PRO A 26 -8.32 -11.39 12.49
N GLY A 27 -9.58 -11.00 12.67
CA GLY A 27 -10.32 -11.14 13.94
C GLY A 27 -9.95 -10.10 15.00
N THR A 28 -8.97 -9.23 14.76
CA THR A 28 -8.58 -8.21 15.76
C THR A 28 -9.62 -7.10 15.81
N TYR A 29 -10.25 -6.93 16.98
CA TYR A 29 -11.07 -5.77 17.29
C TYR A 29 -10.21 -4.62 17.81
N ASP A 30 -10.54 -3.41 17.40
CA ASP A 30 -9.97 -2.19 17.93
C ASP A 30 -10.99 -1.40 18.76
N GLU A 31 -10.81 -1.42 20.08
CA GLU A 31 -11.69 -0.74 21.03
C GLU A 31 -11.81 0.77 20.80
N ALA A 32 -10.72 1.42 20.38
CA ALA A 32 -10.68 2.86 20.20
C ALA A 32 -11.55 3.31 19.02
N THR A 33 -11.48 2.57 17.92
CA THR A 33 -12.24 2.89 16.69
C THR A 33 -13.57 2.14 16.60
N LYS A 34 -13.78 1.12 17.45
CA LYS A 34 -14.93 0.20 17.43
C LYS A 34 -15.08 -0.51 16.09
N THR A 35 -13.95 -0.92 15.50
CA THR A 35 -13.89 -1.57 14.18
C THR A 35 -13.06 -2.85 14.22
N HIS A 36 -13.13 -3.62 13.14
CA HIS A 36 -12.21 -4.71 12.85
C HIS A 36 -11.41 -4.33 11.60
N PRO A 37 -10.31 -3.54 11.69
CA PRO A 37 -9.72 -2.87 10.53
C PRO A 37 -9.39 -3.81 9.35
N TYR A 38 -8.81 -4.98 9.64
CA TYR A 38 -8.54 -5.97 8.59
C TYR A 38 -9.83 -6.58 8.03
N ASP A 39 -10.75 -7.04 8.87
CA ASP A 39 -11.94 -7.76 8.43
C ASP A 39 -12.91 -6.83 7.66
N ASP A 40 -13.05 -5.59 8.11
CA ASP A 40 -13.82 -4.55 7.43
C ASP A 40 -13.22 -4.22 6.07
N ALA A 41 -11.88 -4.12 5.98
CA ALA A 41 -11.19 -3.92 4.70
C ALA A 41 -11.38 -5.12 3.77
N ALA A 42 -11.26 -6.35 4.28
CA ALA A 42 -11.44 -7.57 3.50
C ALA A 42 -12.87 -7.67 2.94
N ALA A 43 -13.89 -7.35 3.75
CA ALA A 43 -15.29 -7.31 3.31
C ALA A 43 -15.51 -6.27 2.20
N ARG A 44 -14.97 -5.06 2.34
CA ARG A 44 -15.06 -4.00 1.31
C ARG A 44 -14.38 -4.42 0.00
N ILE A 45 -13.21 -5.02 0.08
CA ILE A 45 -12.48 -5.55 -1.08
C ILE A 45 -13.30 -6.64 -1.78
N ALA A 46 -13.87 -7.58 -1.03
CA ALA A 46 -14.69 -8.66 -1.57
C ALA A 46 -15.94 -8.13 -2.29
N VAL A 47 -16.58 -7.08 -1.76
CA VAL A 47 -17.71 -6.40 -2.43
C VAL A 47 -17.25 -5.71 -3.72
N ALA A 48 -16.14 -4.96 -3.68
CA ALA A 48 -15.63 -4.27 -4.86
C ALA A 48 -15.24 -5.22 -6.00
N MET A 49 -14.72 -6.41 -5.67
CA MET A 49 -14.36 -7.45 -6.63
C MET A 49 -15.57 -8.04 -7.40
N ARG A 50 -16.81 -7.80 -6.95
CA ARG A 50 -18.01 -8.18 -7.72
C ARG A 50 -18.21 -7.33 -8.97
N GLY A 51 -17.70 -6.10 -8.98
CA GLY A 51 -17.88 -5.13 -10.07
C GLY A 51 -16.59 -4.73 -10.78
N GLY A 52 -15.43 -5.26 -10.37
CA GLY A 52 -14.15 -4.85 -10.92
C GLY A 52 -12.99 -5.78 -10.52
N VAL A 53 -11.80 -5.43 -10.97
CA VAL A 53 -10.56 -6.16 -10.66
C VAL A 53 -9.68 -5.27 -9.79
N VAL A 54 -9.19 -5.80 -8.67
CA VAL A 54 -8.22 -5.08 -7.84
C VAL A 54 -6.92 -4.94 -8.61
N ARG A 55 -6.47 -3.71 -8.85
CA ARG A 55 -5.28 -3.40 -9.66
C ARG A 55 -4.01 -3.15 -8.84
N GLY A 56 -4.17 -2.81 -7.57
CA GLY A 56 -3.07 -2.63 -6.64
C GLY A 56 -3.57 -2.22 -5.26
N MET A 57 -2.63 -2.11 -4.33
CA MET A 57 -2.85 -1.65 -2.97
C MET A 57 -1.98 -0.42 -2.71
N LEU A 58 -2.58 0.60 -2.09
CA LEU A 58 -1.86 1.75 -1.55
C LEU A 58 -1.87 1.61 -0.02
N TRP A 59 -0.71 1.71 0.61
CA TRP A 59 -0.57 1.55 2.06
C TRP A 59 0.18 2.73 2.67
N HIS A 60 -0.49 3.45 3.56
CA HIS A 60 0.09 4.56 4.31
C HIS A 60 -0.33 4.44 5.78
N GLN A 61 0.57 3.99 6.62
CA GLN A 61 0.36 3.81 8.05
C GLN A 61 1.73 3.61 8.72
N GLY A 62 1.86 4.01 9.98
CA GLY A 62 3.01 3.64 10.80
C GLY A 62 3.22 4.54 12.01
N GLU A 63 2.51 5.66 12.09
CA GLU A 63 2.62 6.67 13.15
C GLU A 63 2.34 6.10 14.54
N SER A 64 1.57 5.00 14.62
CA SER A 64 1.26 4.28 15.86
C SER A 64 2.26 3.17 16.19
N ASP A 65 3.26 2.95 15.33
CA ASP A 65 4.26 1.87 15.42
C ASP A 65 5.71 2.40 15.52
N THR A 66 5.89 3.69 15.81
CA THR A 66 7.21 4.36 15.85
C THR A 66 8.00 4.11 17.14
N ARG A 67 7.48 3.32 18.09
CA ARG A 67 8.25 2.88 19.24
C ARG A 67 9.28 1.82 18.81
N PRO A 68 10.47 1.73 19.45
CA PRO A 68 11.54 0.83 18.99
C PRO A 68 11.12 -0.63 18.82
N ASP A 69 10.35 -1.18 19.75
CA ASP A 69 9.83 -2.54 19.74
C ASP A 69 8.84 -2.77 18.58
N ALA A 70 7.90 -1.84 18.40
CA ALA A 70 6.90 -1.90 17.33
C ALA A 70 7.54 -1.71 15.95
N THR A 71 8.48 -0.77 15.83
CA THR A 71 9.26 -0.49 14.62
C THR A 71 10.00 -1.75 14.17
N ALA A 72 10.71 -2.43 15.06
CA ALA A 72 11.46 -3.66 14.73
C ALA A 72 10.57 -4.79 14.20
N ALA A 73 9.32 -4.89 14.66
CA ALA A 73 8.37 -5.90 14.20
C ALA A 73 7.53 -5.47 12.98
N TYR A 74 7.62 -4.22 12.56
CA TYR A 74 6.68 -3.63 11.59
C TYR A 74 6.74 -4.30 10.22
N LEU A 75 7.95 -4.48 9.66
CA LEU A 75 8.12 -4.96 8.28
C LEU A 75 7.59 -6.38 8.09
N SER A 76 7.79 -7.27 9.07
CA SER A 76 7.28 -8.64 9.00
C SER A 76 5.75 -8.67 9.09
N LYS A 77 5.15 -7.83 9.95
CA LYS A 77 3.70 -7.68 10.06
C LYS A 77 3.08 -7.10 8.78
N LEU A 78 3.71 -6.08 8.20
CA LEU A 78 3.29 -5.49 6.92
C LEU A 78 3.40 -6.51 5.77
N ALA A 79 4.50 -7.28 5.69
CA ALA A 79 4.65 -8.34 4.70
C ALA A 79 3.55 -9.41 4.83
N GLY A 80 3.20 -9.79 6.08
CA GLY A 80 2.09 -10.69 6.36
C GLY A 80 0.73 -10.12 5.91
N LEU A 81 0.46 -8.85 6.19
CA LEU A 81 -0.74 -8.15 5.73
C LEU A 81 -0.85 -8.16 4.20
N ILE A 82 0.23 -7.78 3.51
CA ILE A 82 0.29 -7.79 2.04
C ILE A 82 0.04 -9.20 1.50
N GLY A 83 0.66 -10.22 2.10
CA GLY A 83 0.43 -11.62 1.74
C GLY A 83 -1.04 -12.02 1.84
N ARG A 84 -1.72 -11.62 2.93
CA ARG A 84 -3.16 -11.87 3.11
C ARG A 84 -4.02 -11.16 2.07
N ILE A 85 -3.71 -9.90 1.72
CA ILE A 85 -4.45 -9.17 0.67
C ILE A 85 -4.23 -9.80 -0.71
N ARG A 86 -3.01 -10.26 -1.01
CA ARG A 86 -2.70 -11.01 -2.24
C ARG A 86 -3.48 -12.32 -2.32
N ALA A 87 -3.57 -13.05 -1.21
CA ALA A 87 -4.39 -14.26 -1.13
C ALA A 87 -5.88 -13.96 -1.32
N LEU A 88 -6.41 -12.96 -0.60
CA LEU A 88 -7.81 -12.51 -0.72
C LEU A 88 -8.19 -12.14 -2.16
N THR A 89 -7.29 -11.46 -2.86
CA THR A 89 -7.53 -11.01 -4.24
C THR A 89 -7.18 -12.06 -5.30
N GLY A 90 -6.61 -13.21 -4.91
CA GLY A 90 -6.10 -14.23 -5.83
C GLY A 90 -4.93 -13.75 -6.70
N GLN A 91 -4.19 -12.73 -6.26
CA GLN A 91 -3.14 -12.08 -7.04
C GLN A 91 -1.79 -12.09 -6.28
N PRO A 92 -0.97 -13.15 -6.41
CA PRO A 92 0.33 -13.26 -5.74
C PRO A 92 1.31 -12.13 -6.07
N ALA A 93 1.16 -11.51 -7.24
CA ALA A 93 1.95 -10.39 -7.71
C ALA A 93 1.15 -9.08 -7.76
N LEU A 94 0.14 -8.91 -6.89
CA LEU A 94 -0.59 -7.64 -6.77
C LEU A 94 0.41 -6.50 -6.47
N PRO A 95 0.46 -5.43 -7.29
CA PRO A 95 1.28 -4.27 -7.02
C PRO A 95 0.92 -3.59 -5.69
N VAL A 96 1.94 -3.29 -4.89
CA VAL A 96 1.77 -2.54 -3.63
C VAL A 96 2.64 -1.30 -3.67
N VAL A 97 2.08 -0.15 -3.31
CA VAL A 97 2.84 1.06 -3.08
C VAL A 97 2.70 1.43 -1.61
N VAL A 98 3.84 1.57 -0.93
CA VAL A 98 3.93 1.97 0.48
C VAL A 98 4.40 3.43 0.54
N GLY A 99 3.88 4.22 1.48
CA GLY A 99 4.36 5.59 1.71
C GLY A 99 5.19 5.71 2.97
N GLU A 100 6.21 6.54 2.92
CA GLU A 100 6.88 7.06 4.13
C GLU A 100 5.92 7.89 4.97
N LEU A 101 6.12 7.89 6.29
CA LEU A 101 5.45 8.80 7.20
C LEU A 101 5.95 10.24 6.99
N GLY A 102 5.12 11.22 7.35
CA GLY A 102 5.54 12.62 7.38
C GLY A 102 6.81 12.83 8.20
N ARG A 103 7.71 13.71 7.74
CA ARG A 103 9.02 13.94 8.39
C ARG A 103 8.94 14.96 9.54
N PHE A 104 7.75 15.16 10.09
CA PHE A 104 7.42 16.19 11.09
C PHE A 104 7.82 15.82 12.52
N ARG A 105 8.03 14.53 12.78
CA ARG A 105 8.33 13.97 14.11
C ARG A 105 9.63 13.19 14.06
N GLU A 106 10.52 13.44 15.02
CA GLU A 106 11.78 12.68 15.16
C GLU A 106 11.53 11.17 15.29
N ALA A 107 10.43 10.77 15.93
CA ALA A 107 10.03 9.37 16.07
C ALA A 107 9.78 8.67 14.70
N ASN A 108 9.43 9.43 13.65
CA ASN A 108 9.18 8.87 12.32
C ASN A 108 10.48 8.55 11.58
N ARG A 109 11.63 9.15 11.97
CA ARG A 109 12.92 8.96 11.29
C ARG A 109 13.41 7.50 11.29
N PRO A 110 13.52 6.79 12.44
CA PRO A 110 13.93 5.39 12.44
C PRO A 110 12.91 4.50 11.71
N PHE A 111 11.62 4.83 11.80
CA PHE A 111 10.57 4.12 11.08
C PHE A 111 10.72 4.24 9.56
N ASN A 112 10.89 5.46 9.03
CA ASN A 112 11.08 5.66 7.60
C ASN A 112 12.39 5.02 7.09
N ALA A 113 13.44 5.01 7.90
CA ALA A 113 14.73 4.42 7.53
C ALA A 113 14.65 2.89 7.25
N GLN A 114 13.71 2.17 7.86
CA GLN A 114 13.52 0.73 7.62
C GLN A 114 12.57 0.42 6.45
N LEU A 115 11.67 1.33 6.07
CA LEU A 115 10.64 1.05 5.05
C LEU A 115 11.17 0.54 3.70
N PRO A 116 12.31 1.02 3.15
CA PRO A 116 12.87 0.48 1.91
C PRO A 116 13.12 -1.04 1.95
N GLN A 117 13.34 -1.61 3.14
CA GLN A 117 13.60 -3.03 3.33
C GLN A 117 12.35 -3.89 3.08
N VAL A 118 11.14 -3.32 3.04
CA VAL A 118 9.92 -4.07 2.69
C VAL A 118 9.89 -4.48 1.22
N LEU A 119 10.50 -3.69 0.33
CA LEU A 119 10.41 -3.88 -1.13
C LEU A 119 10.89 -5.26 -1.60
N PRO A 120 12.05 -5.78 -1.17
CA PRO A 120 12.49 -7.13 -1.54
C PRO A 120 11.66 -8.24 -0.86
N LEU A 121 10.94 -7.95 0.24
CA LEU A 121 10.12 -8.95 0.93
C LEU A 121 8.80 -9.22 0.20
N VAL A 122 8.26 -8.23 -0.52
CA VAL A 122 6.94 -8.31 -1.16
C VAL A 122 6.90 -7.80 -2.60
N PRO A 123 7.78 -8.25 -3.52
CA PRO A 123 7.72 -7.84 -4.92
C PRO A 123 6.40 -8.31 -5.58
N PRO A 124 5.81 -7.54 -6.52
CA PRO A 124 6.20 -6.19 -6.93
C PRO A 124 5.71 -5.14 -5.91
N ALA A 125 6.64 -4.31 -5.43
CA ALA A 125 6.34 -3.21 -4.51
C ALA A 125 7.19 -1.97 -4.82
N ALA A 126 6.69 -0.80 -4.44
CA ALA A 126 7.40 0.48 -4.53
C ALA A 126 7.17 1.32 -3.26
N LEU A 127 8.08 2.28 -3.03
CA LEU A 127 8.01 3.23 -1.92
C LEU A 127 7.78 4.65 -2.45
N VAL A 128 6.98 5.44 -1.73
CA VAL A 128 6.75 6.86 -1.95
C VAL A 128 7.39 7.66 -0.83
N THR A 129 8.26 8.59 -1.19
CA THR A 129 8.92 9.49 -0.24
C THR A 129 7.97 10.58 0.28
N ALA A 130 8.10 10.92 1.56
CA ALA A 130 7.43 12.04 2.21
C ALA A 130 8.35 13.28 2.34
N GLU A 131 9.47 13.29 1.64
CA GLU A 131 10.40 14.42 1.58
C GLU A 131 9.74 15.65 0.95
N GLU A 132 10.03 16.82 1.51
CA GLU A 132 9.47 18.13 1.14
C GLU A 132 7.95 18.28 1.33
N LEU A 133 7.30 17.31 1.99
CA LEU A 133 5.91 17.44 2.40
C LEU A 133 5.82 18.16 3.75
N THR A 134 4.71 18.83 4.01
CA THR A 134 4.41 19.62 5.21
C THR A 134 3.13 19.15 5.90
N ASP A 135 3.04 19.39 7.21
CA ASP A 135 1.86 19.09 8.01
C ASP A 135 0.88 20.26 8.06
N LYS A 136 -0.34 19.99 8.52
CA LYS A 136 -1.38 21.02 8.69
C LYS A 136 -1.20 21.92 9.93
N GLY A 137 -0.06 21.86 10.61
CA GLY A 137 0.25 22.58 11.84
C GLY A 137 0.07 21.77 13.13
N ASP A 138 -0.14 20.45 13.02
CA ASP A 138 -0.30 19.54 14.17
C ASP A 138 0.84 18.51 14.32
N GLN A 139 1.87 18.63 13.49
CA GLN A 139 3.03 17.75 13.41
C GLN A 139 2.69 16.28 13.16
N LEU A 140 1.49 15.98 12.65
CA LEU A 140 1.01 14.62 12.49
C LEU A 140 0.43 14.36 11.11
N HIS A 141 -0.49 15.22 10.66
CA HIS A 141 -1.22 15.02 9.41
C HIS A 141 -0.71 15.94 8.32
N PHE A 142 -0.50 15.40 7.11
CA PHE A 142 -0.19 16.20 5.94
C PHE A 142 -1.23 17.31 5.71
N ASP A 143 -0.77 18.47 5.27
CA ASP A 143 -1.68 19.48 4.72
C ASP A 143 -2.26 19.04 3.36
N ALA A 144 -3.21 19.81 2.84
CA ALA A 144 -3.89 19.47 1.60
C ALA A 144 -2.95 19.43 0.38
N ALA A 145 -2.01 20.38 0.28
CA ALA A 145 -1.08 20.44 -0.85
C ALA A 145 -0.11 19.25 -0.85
N SER A 146 0.36 18.88 0.34
CA SER A 146 1.24 17.74 0.57
C SER A 146 0.53 16.41 0.34
N ALA A 147 -0.74 16.29 0.74
CA ALA A 147 -1.55 15.12 0.46
C ALA A 147 -1.80 14.94 -1.06
N ASP A 148 -2.01 16.04 -1.80
CA ASP A 148 -2.16 16.00 -3.26
C ASP A 148 -0.86 15.56 -3.95
N GLU A 149 0.28 16.15 -3.56
CA GLU A 149 1.59 15.75 -4.08
C GLU A 149 1.93 14.29 -3.73
N LEU A 150 1.66 13.86 -2.50
CA LEU A 150 1.80 12.46 -2.10
C LEU A 150 0.95 11.55 -3.00
N GLY A 151 -0.30 11.94 -3.28
CA GLY A 151 -1.19 11.25 -4.23
C GLY A 151 -0.59 11.10 -5.63
N ARG A 152 0.03 12.16 -6.18
CA ARG A 152 0.74 12.12 -7.47
C ARG A 152 1.94 11.18 -7.44
N ARG A 153 2.71 11.17 -6.35
CA ARG A 153 3.84 10.24 -6.17
C ARG A 153 3.36 8.78 -6.11
N TYR A 154 2.27 8.50 -5.39
CA TYR A 154 1.63 7.19 -5.39
C TYR A 154 1.18 6.73 -6.78
N ALA A 155 0.48 7.61 -7.51
CA ALA A 155 0.03 7.32 -8.86
C ALA A 155 1.20 7.00 -9.80
N THR A 156 2.29 7.78 -9.71
CA THR A 156 3.51 7.57 -10.50
C THR A 156 4.11 6.19 -10.24
N GLN A 157 4.27 5.79 -8.98
CA GLN A 157 4.82 4.48 -8.63
C GLN A 157 3.91 3.33 -9.05
N MET A 158 2.59 3.46 -8.84
CA MET A 158 1.62 2.44 -9.24
C MET A 158 1.67 2.22 -10.76
N LEU A 159 1.68 3.29 -11.56
CA LEU A 159 1.80 3.22 -13.01
C LEU A 159 3.10 2.53 -13.44
N ALA A 160 4.22 2.80 -12.76
CA ALA A 160 5.50 2.14 -13.05
C ALA A 160 5.42 0.62 -12.83
N LEU A 161 4.83 0.18 -11.70
CA LEU A 161 4.64 -1.24 -11.39
C LEU A 161 3.72 -1.92 -12.41
N GLU A 162 2.59 -1.29 -12.77
CA GLU A 162 1.66 -1.85 -13.76
C GLU A 162 2.28 -1.96 -15.16
N ARG A 163 3.09 -0.98 -15.57
CA ARG A 163 3.84 -1.02 -16.83
C ARG A 163 4.87 -2.13 -16.84
N ALA A 164 5.60 -2.32 -15.74
CA ALA A 164 6.57 -3.41 -15.61
C ALA A 164 5.89 -4.78 -15.71
N ALA A 165 4.77 -4.98 -15.02
CA ALA A 165 3.99 -6.21 -15.08
C ALA A 165 3.48 -6.51 -16.50
N SER A 166 3.06 -5.48 -17.24
CA SER A 166 2.60 -5.61 -18.63
C SER A 166 3.72 -6.06 -19.57
N LYS A 167 4.94 -5.49 -19.44
CA LYS A 167 6.11 -5.89 -20.23
C LYS A 167 6.52 -7.36 -19.98
N VAL A 168 6.43 -7.83 -18.74
CA VAL A 168 6.73 -9.23 -18.38
C VAL A 168 5.74 -10.18 -19.06
N LYS A 169 4.44 -9.88 -19.03
CA LYS A 169 3.42 -10.69 -19.71
C LYS A 169 3.65 -10.79 -21.22
N THR A 170 3.99 -9.68 -21.89
CA THR A 170 4.28 -9.68 -23.33
C THR A 170 5.49 -10.54 -23.67
N ARG A 171 6.59 -10.46 -22.89
CA ARG A 171 7.78 -11.28 -23.11
C ARG A 171 7.53 -12.77 -22.88
N ALA A 172 6.74 -13.12 -21.86
CA ALA A 172 6.36 -14.51 -21.60
C ALA A 172 5.53 -15.09 -22.76
N GLY A 173 4.54 -14.34 -23.27
CA GLY A 173 3.72 -14.75 -24.41
C GLY A 173 4.50 -14.92 -25.73
N LEU A 174 5.55 -14.12 -25.93
CA LEU A 174 6.42 -14.24 -27.11
C LEU A 174 7.28 -15.51 -27.09
N LYS A 175 7.77 -15.92 -25.90
CA LYS A 175 8.58 -17.15 -25.75
C LYS A 175 7.78 -18.44 -25.91
N VAL A 176 6.49 -18.43 -25.58
CA VAL A 176 5.61 -19.62 -25.73
C VAL A 176 5.33 -19.91 -27.21
N LYS A 177 5.26 -18.88 -28.08
CA LYS A 177 5.01 -19.05 -29.52
C LYS A 177 6.21 -19.55 -30.35
N THR A 178 7.41 -19.60 -29.78
CA THR A 178 8.64 -20.00 -30.50
C THR A 178 9.09 -21.44 -30.22
N ARG A 179 8.23 -22.30 -29.65
CA ARG A 179 8.55 -23.71 -29.34
C ARG A 179 7.66 -24.75 -30.02
N GLU A 180 6.92 -24.35 -31.05
CA GLU A 180 6.26 -25.27 -31.98
C GLU A 180 6.76 -24.93 -33.38
N ASN A 181 7.77 -25.66 -33.84
CA ASN A 181 8.13 -25.97 -35.23
C ASN A 181 9.36 -26.87 -35.24
#